data_AF-A0A372UDM1-F1
#
_entry.id   AF-A0A372UDM1-F1
#
_cell.length_a   1.000
_cell.length_b   1.000
_cell.length_c   1.000
_cell.angle_alpha   90.00
_cell.angle_beta   90.00
_cell.angle_gamma   90.00
#
_symmetry.space_group_name_H-M   'P 1'
#
loop_
_entity.id
_entity.type
_entity.pdbx_description
1 polymer ?
#
loop_
_entity_poly.entity_id
_entity_poly.type
_entity_poly.pdbx_seq_one_letter_code
_entity_poly.pdbx_strand_id
1 'polypeptide(L)'
;MKNNFELVHVGINTPNADEALKLAELLSLMFNLEPRHGQKSEFGGSYFECMKSPFLGSCGHIAMQTDHLDAAVEELKEKGFSFRMDTAAYTEEGKLKNIYLDGEYGGFAIHILQK
;
A
#
# COMPACT_ATOMS: atom_id res chain seq x y z
N MET A 1 -11.70 -15.63 14.52
CA MET A 1 -12.29 -14.29 14.72
C MET A 1 -12.22 -13.56 13.39
N LYS A 2 -13.18 -12.70 13.06
CA LYS A 2 -13.15 -11.90 11.83
C LYS A 2 -12.38 -10.60 12.10
N ASN A 3 -11.24 -10.41 11.44
CA ASN A 3 -10.46 -9.18 11.51
C ASN A 3 -11.16 -8.08 10.70
N ASN A 4 -11.00 -6.83 11.16
CA ASN A 4 -11.49 -5.65 10.46
C ASN A 4 -10.36 -5.06 9.61
N PHE A 5 -10.71 -4.55 8.44
CA PHE A 5 -9.77 -3.93 7.52
C PHE A 5 -10.28 -2.54 7.13
N GLU A 6 -9.40 -1.56 7.17
CA GLU A 6 -9.67 -0.17 6.79
C GLU A 6 -8.78 0.22 5.61
N LEU A 7 -9.32 0.94 4.64
CA LEU A 7 -8.52 1.50 3.54
C LEU A 7 -7.61 2.60 4.09
N VAL A 8 -6.33 2.53 3.74
CA VAL A 8 -5.32 3.55 4.10
C VAL A 8 -5.09 4.48 2.92
N HIS A 9 -4.62 3.91 1.80
CA HIS A 9 -4.27 4.66 0.60
C HIS A 9 -4.28 3.79 -0.65
N VAL A 10 -4.26 4.45 -1.81
CA VAL A 10 -4.05 3.84 -3.11
C VAL A 10 -2.68 4.27 -3.63
N GLY A 11 -1.82 3.29 -3.87
CA GLY A 11 -0.58 3.42 -4.60
C GLY A 11 -0.81 3.40 -6.10
N ILE A 12 -0.24 4.37 -6.81
CA ILE A 12 -0.34 4.53 -8.26
C ILE A 12 1.08 4.42 -8.83
N ASN A 13 1.31 3.44 -9.69
CA ASN A 13 2.60 3.31 -10.36
C ASN A 13 2.75 4.38 -11.44
N THR A 14 3.82 5.16 -11.37
CA THR A 14 4.22 6.11 -12.43
C THR A 14 5.61 5.75 -12.96
N PRO A 15 5.97 6.16 -14.19
CA PRO A 15 7.20 5.70 -14.81
C PRO A 15 8.48 6.33 -14.23
N ASN A 16 8.37 7.49 -13.57
CA ASN A 16 9.52 8.23 -13.04
C ASN A 16 9.10 9.26 -11.97
N ALA A 17 10.07 9.89 -11.31
CA ALA A 17 9.83 10.84 -10.23
C ALA A 17 9.07 12.11 -10.67
N ASP A 18 9.29 12.60 -11.89
CA ASP A 18 8.62 13.81 -12.39
C ASP A 18 7.12 13.55 -12.61
N GLU A 19 6.77 12.39 -13.19
CA GLU A 19 5.37 11.99 -13.37
C GLU A 19 4.68 11.71 -12.04
N ALA A 20 5.39 11.14 -11.05
CA ALA A 20 4.87 10.97 -9.69
C ALA A 20 4.52 12.32 -9.05
N LEU A 21 5.43 13.30 -9.16
CA LEU A 21 5.23 14.63 -8.59
C LEU A 21 4.04 15.35 -9.25
N LYS A 22 4.00 15.39 -10.59
CA LYS A 22 2.90 16.02 -11.33
C LYS A 22 1.54 15.43 -10.95
N LEU A 23 1.46 14.10 -10.82
CA LEU A 23 0.21 13.43 -10.45
C LEU A 23 -0.19 13.75 -9.00
N ALA A 24 0.77 13.69 -8.06
CA ALA A 24 0.52 14.01 -6.66
C ALA A 24 0.02 15.45 -6.47
N GLU A 25 0.67 16.42 -7.12
CA GLU A 25 0.26 17.84 -7.09
C GLU A 25 -1.12 18.05 -7.71
N LEU A 26 -1.42 17.38 -8.83
CA LEU A 26 -2.72 17.45 -9.49
C LEU A 26 -3.84 16.91 -8.57
N LEU A 27 -3.63 15.75 -7.94
CA LEU A 27 -4.61 15.15 -7.02
C LEU A 27 -4.78 16.01 -5.76
N SER A 28 -3.67 16.55 -5.24
CA SER A 28 -3.69 17.53 -4.14
C SER A 28 -4.53 18.75 -4.48
N LEU A 29 -4.37 19.31 -5.67
CA LEU A 29 -5.17 20.44 -6.16
C LEU A 29 -6.65 20.08 -6.31
N MET A 30 -6.96 18.92 -6.90
CA MET A 30 -8.35 18.50 -7.14
C MET A 30 -9.15 18.35 -5.83
N PHE A 31 -8.50 17.88 -4.76
CA PHE A 31 -9.17 17.50 -3.53
C PHE A 31 -8.81 18.37 -2.32
N ASN A 32 -8.08 19.47 -2.52
CA ASN A 32 -7.58 20.37 -1.47
C ASN A 32 -6.75 19.62 -0.40
N LEU A 33 -5.79 18.80 -0.85
CA LEU A 33 -4.92 18.02 0.02
C LEU A 33 -3.50 18.60 0.07
N GLU A 34 -2.87 18.55 1.23
CA GLU A 34 -1.45 18.92 1.37
C GLU A 34 -0.55 17.82 0.77
N PRO A 35 0.34 18.16 -0.19
CA PRO A 35 1.27 17.20 -0.74
C PRO A 35 2.35 16.81 0.27
N ARG A 36 2.88 15.59 0.17
CA ARG A 36 3.99 15.12 1.01
C ARG A 36 5.04 14.41 0.18
N HIS A 37 6.29 14.86 0.32
CA HIS A 37 7.42 14.30 -0.41
C HIS A 37 8.06 13.12 0.32
N GLY A 38 8.12 11.98 -0.36
CA GLY A 38 8.73 10.75 0.15
C GLY A 38 9.97 10.35 -0.64
N GLN A 39 10.74 9.40 -0.10
CA GLN A 39 11.92 8.88 -0.80
C GLN A 39 11.54 8.05 -2.04
N LYS A 40 10.53 7.18 -1.93
CA LYS A 40 10.12 6.26 -3.01
C LYS A 40 8.90 6.74 -3.80
N SER A 41 8.17 7.70 -3.25
CA SER A 41 6.86 8.13 -3.73
C SER A 41 6.60 9.59 -3.39
N GLU A 42 5.71 10.21 -4.15
CA GLU A 42 5.11 11.51 -3.87
C GLU A 42 3.67 11.29 -3.42
N PHE A 43 3.20 12.04 -2.43
CA PHE A 43 1.86 11.87 -1.89
C PHE A 43 0.97 13.07 -2.19
N GLY A 44 -0.24 12.80 -2.69
CA GLY A 44 -1.35 13.74 -2.68
C GLY A 44 -2.20 13.52 -1.43
N GLY A 45 -1.93 14.27 -0.35
CA GLY A 45 -2.53 14.02 0.96
C GLY A 45 -2.16 12.65 1.56
N SER A 46 -3.08 12.07 2.33
CA SER A 46 -2.91 10.73 2.92
C SER A 46 -3.36 9.58 2.00
N TYR A 47 -4.08 9.89 0.92
CA TYR A 47 -4.84 8.88 0.16
C TYR A 47 -4.15 8.39 -1.09
N PHE A 48 -3.33 9.23 -1.73
CA PHE A 48 -2.73 8.92 -3.03
C PHE A 48 -1.21 8.85 -2.89
N GLU A 49 -0.65 7.64 -3.05
CA GLU A 49 0.79 7.41 -3.10
C GLU A 49 1.23 7.24 -4.56
N CYS A 50 1.84 8.26 -5.15
CA CYS A 50 2.34 8.21 -6.53
C CYS A 50 3.80 7.70 -6.52
N MET A 51 4.02 6.48 -7.00
CA MET A 51 5.33 5.82 -6.96
C MET A 51 6.28 6.44 -8.00
N LYS A 52 7.53 6.74 -7.61
CA LYS A 52 8.56 7.30 -8.50
C LYS A 52 9.12 6.31 -9.51
N SER A 53 8.86 5.02 -9.32
CA SER A 53 9.09 3.97 -10.30
C SER A 53 8.06 2.87 -10.06
N PRO A 54 7.65 2.11 -11.08
CA PRO A 54 6.71 1.02 -10.88
C PRO A 54 7.22 0.02 -9.84
N PHE A 55 6.34 -0.42 -8.94
CA PHE A 55 6.65 -1.46 -7.96
C PHE A 55 5.78 -2.70 -8.20
N LEU A 56 4.80 -2.97 -7.33
CA LEU A 56 3.89 -4.11 -7.45
C LEU A 56 2.55 -3.67 -8.06
N GLY A 57 1.90 -4.62 -8.74
CA GLY A 57 0.66 -4.43 -9.50
C GLY A 57 0.85 -3.59 -10.76
N SER A 58 0.09 -3.87 -11.80
CA SER A 58 0.13 -3.09 -13.05
C SER A 58 -0.30 -1.63 -12.84
N CYS A 59 -1.26 -1.40 -11.95
CA CYS A 59 -1.80 -0.08 -11.59
C CYS A 59 -1.20 0.50 -10.30
N GLY A 60 -0.41 -0.29 -9.56
CA GLY A 60 0.07 0.04 -8.21
C GLY A 60 -0.54 -0.87 -7.15
N HIS A 61 -0.85 -0.31 -5.98
CA HIS A 61 -1.33 -1.09 -4.83
C HIS A 61 -2.51 -0.47 -4.10
N ILE A 62 -3.26 -1.28 -3.38
CA ILE A 62 -4.28 -0.84 -2.43
C ILE A 62 -3.80 -1.23 -1.04
N ALA A 63 -3.63 -0.22 -0.18
CA ALA A 63 -3.16 -0.41 1.19
C ALA A 63 -4.36 -0.50 2.15
N MET A 64 -4.44 -1.61 2.87
CA MET A 64 -5.39 -1.85 3.94
C MET A 64 -4.64 -1.92 5.28
N GLN A 65 -5.27 -1.54 6.38
CA GLN A 65 -4.72 -1.74 7.72
C GLN A 65 -5.66 -2.53 8.62
N THR A 66 -5.09 -3.16 9.64
CA THR A 66 -5.80 -3.92 10.68
C THR A 66 -5.10 -3.76 12.03
N ASP A 67 -5.86 -3.90 13.12
CA ASP A 67 -5.32 -3.81 14.48
C ASP A 67 -4.40 -4.99 14.84
N HIS A 68 -4.55 -6.13 14.17
CA HIS A 68 -3.83 -7.37 14.47
C HIS A 68 -3.36 -8.07 13.19
N LEU A 69 -2.24 -7.62 12.62
CA LEU A 69 -1.75 -8.09 11.32
C LEU A 69 -1.46 -9.60 11.30
N ASP A 70 -0.83 -10.16 12.34
CA ASP A 70 -0.54 -11.60 12.40
C ASP A 70 -1.83 -12.43 12.36
N ALA A 71 -2.86 -12.03 13.11
CA ALA A 71 -4.16 -12.70 13.10
C ALA A 71 -4.89 -12.54 11.75
N ALA A 72 -4.74 -11.40 11.09
CA ALA A 72 -5.28 -11.16 9.75
C ALA A 72 -4.60 -12.00 8.68
N VAL A 73 -3.28 -12.20 8.79
CA VAL A 73 -2.51 -13.08 7.90
C VAL A 73 -3.02 -14.52 8.01
N GLU A 74 -3.21 -15.04 9.22
CA GLU A 74 -3.75 -16.39 9.40
C GLU A 74 -5.19 -16.53 8.87
N GLU A 75 -6.08 -15.57 9.14
CA GLU A 75 -7.43 -15.57 8.57
C GLU A 75 -7.43 -15.59 7.04
N LEU A 76 -6.52 -14.83 6.41
CA LEU A 76 -6.42 -14.77 4.95
C LEU A 76 -5.83 -16.07 4.36
N LYS A 77 -4.88 -16.70 5.05
CA LYS A 77 -4.39 -18.05 4.67
C LYS A 77 -5.49 -19.09 4.76
N GLU A 78 -6.31 -19.07 5.81
CA GLU A 78 -7.48 -19.97 5.95
C GLU A 78 -8.49 -19.77 4.81
N LYS A 79 -8.57 -18.56 4.26
CA LYS A 79 -9.38 -18.22 3.08
C LYS A 79 -8.72 -18.57 1.73
N GLY A 80 -7.51 -19.11 1.75
CA GLY A 80 -6.79 -19.55 0.55
C GLY A 80 -5.89 -18.49 -0.10
N PHE A 81 -5.66 -17.34 0.54
CA PHE A 81 -4.71 -16.35 0.06
C PHE A 81 -3.28 -16.69 0.48
N SER A 82 -2.33 -16.41 -0.40
CA SER A 82 -0.90 -16.52 -0.13
C SER A 82 -0.26 -15.14 -0.01
N PHE A 83 0.94 -15.08 0.56
CA PHE A 83 1.64 -13.83 0.85
C PHE A 83 3.01 -13.80 0.20
N ARG A 84 3.41 -12.62 -0.26
CA ARG A 84 4.70 -12.36 -0.88
C ARG A 84 5.74 -12.05 0.19
N MET A 85 6.36 -13.10 0.74
CA MET A 85 7.20 -12.99 1.95
C MET A 85 8.44 -12.11 1.78
N ASP A 86 8.94 -11.89 0.56
CA ASP A 86 10.03 -10.95 0.25
C ASP A 86 9.65 -9.48 0.48
N THR A 87 8.35 -9.18 0.61
CA THR A 87 7.82 -7.85 0.89
C THR A 87 7.56 -7.60 2.38
N ALA A 88 7.67 -8.65 3.22
CA ALA A 88 7.38 -8.54 4.64
C ALA A 88 8.37 -7.59 5.32
N ALA A 89 7.84 -6.58 6.01
CA ALA A 89 8.63 -5.68 6.83
C ALA A 89 8.29 -5.92 8.30
N TYR A 90 9.31 -5.85 9.17
CA TYR A 90 9.18 -6.11 10.60
C TYR A 90 9.63 -4.89 11.42
N THR A 91 9.11 -4.76 12.64
CA THR A 91 9.62 -3.81 13.64
C THR A 91 10.96 -4.29 14.20
N GLU A 92 11.65 -3.44 14.98
CA GLU A 92 12.91 -3.82 15.64
C GLU A 92 12.72 -4.98 16.63
N GLU A 93 11.53 -5.11 17.21
CA GLU A 93 11.12 -6.21 18.08
C GLU A 93 10.70 -7.48 17.32
N GLY A 94 10.82 -7.50 15.99
CA GLY A 94 10.50 -8.64 15.15
C GLY A 94 9.01 -8.86 14.88
N LYS A 95 8.15 -7.88 15.17
CA LYS A 95 6.71 -7.97 14.86
C LYS A 95 6.45 -7.59 13.41
N LEU A 96 5.51 -8.27 12.74
CA LEU A 96 5.16 -7.96 11.37
C LEU A 96 4.52 -6.57 11.31
N LYS A 97 5.11 -5.68 10.49
CA LYS A 97 4.66 -4.30 10.29
C LYS A 97 3.78 -4.17 9.05
N ASN A 98 4.15 -4.86 7.97
CA ASN A 98 3.33 -4.93 6.76
C ASN A 98 3.77 -6.07 5.85
N ILE A 99 2.90 -6.45 4.92
CA ILE A 99 3.14 -7.51 3.92
C ILE A 99 2.20 -7.35 2.73
N TYR A 100 2.59 -7.84 1.55
CA TYR A 100 1.71 -7.94 0.38
C TYR A 100 1.12 -9.35 0.21
N LEU A 101 -0.11 -9.42 -0.29
CA LEU A 101 -0.65 -10.66 -0.86
C LEU A 101 0.14 -11.06 -2.10
N ASP A 102 0.20 -12.37 -2.35
CA ASP A 102 0.68 -12.90 -3.63
C ASP A 102 -0.41 -12.73 -4.70
N GLY A 103 0.02 -12.41 -5.91
CA GLY A 103 -0.84 -12.11 -7.06
C GLY A 103 -1.28 -10.66 -7.21
N GLU A 104 -2.19 -10.45 -8.17
CA GLU A 104 -2.69 -9.14 -8.60
C GLU A 104 -4.22 -9.18 -8.75
N TYR A 105 -4.88 -8.14 -8.27
CA TYR A 105 -6.33 -8.07 -8.11
C TYR A 105 -6.86 -6.82 -8.81
N GLY A 106 -7.46 -7.01 -9.99
CA GLY A 106 -7.99 -5.89 -10.79
C GLY A 106 -6.91 -4.90 -11.24
N GLY A 107 -5.66 -5.33 -11.39
CA GLY A 107 -4.53 -4.46 -11.72
C GLY A 107 -3.69 -4.04 -10.51
N PHE A 108 -4.14 -4.30 -9.28
CA PHE A 108 -3.47 -3.82 -8.07
C PHE A 108 -2.87 -4.95 -7.24
N ALA A 109 -1.73 -4.69 -6.61
CA ALA A 109 -1.27 -5.48 -5.49
C ALA A 109 -2.03 -5.09 -4.22
N ILE A 110 -2.19 -6.01 -3.27
CA ILE A 110 -2.85 -5.72 -1.98
C ILE A 110 -1.82 -5.71 -0.88
N HIS A 111 -1.62 -4.54 -0.27
CA HIS A 111 -0.69 -4.28 0.83
C HIS A 111 -1.47 -4.24 2.14
N ILE A 112 -1.03 -4.97 3.16
CA ILE A 112 -1.69 -4.98 4.47
C ILE A 112 -0.71 -4.49 5.52
N LEU A 113 -1.12 -3.48 6.27
CA LEU A 113 -0.34 -2.84 7.33
C LEU A 113 -0.90 -3.19 8.70
N GLN A 114 0.00 -3.26 9.67
CA GLN A 114 -0.32 -3.13 11.07
C GLN A 114 -0.66 -1.67 11.35
N LYS A 115 -1.81 -1.42 11.99
CA LYS A 115 -2.21 -0.10 12.48
C LYS A 115 -1.38 0.32 13.69
#